data_AF-E2CJQ9-F1
#
_entry.id   AF-E2CJQ9-F1
#
_cell.length_a   1.000
_cell.length_b   1.000
_cell.length_c   1.000
_cell.angle_alpha   90.00
_cell.angle_beta   90.00
_cell.angle_gamma   90.00
#
_symmetry.space_group_name_H-M   'P 1'
#
loop_
_entity.id
_entity.type
_entity.pdbx_description
1 polymer ?
#
loop_
_entity_poly.entity_id
_entity_poly.type
_entity_poly.pdbx_seq_one_letter_code
_entity_poly.pdbx_strand_id
1 'polypeptide(L)'
;MIDAGIIERTVGITRKTLGLTLNEMKEDLAALTACVDDPSDRGQMRAALNAYEAEQKALGIRPMTGEVLRDARKELKLTGSQLAPLIGLKPSASVRSHISQMELGRIPIQAHHVRLIRAYLSGYRPHDWPK
;
A
#
# COMPACT_ATOMS: atom_id res chain seq x y z
N MET A 1 12.94 -2.67 29.36
CA MET A 1 13.56 -3.08 28.08
C MET A 1 12.43 -3.29 27.11
N ILE A 2 12.42 -2.57 25.99
CA ILE A 2 11.39 -2.70 24.95
C ILE A 2 11.32 -4.18 24.55
N ASP A 3 10.12 -4.76 24.52
CA ASP A 3 9.94 -6.00 23.78
C ASP A 3 9.90 -5.62 22.29
N ALA A 4 11.09 -5.64 21.67
CA ALA A 4 11.27 -5.31 20.27
C ALA A 4 10.28 -6.07 19.36
N GLY A 5 9.84 -7.25 19.79
CA GLY A 5 8.84 -8.06 19.09
C GLY A 5 7.46 -7.41 19.01
N ILE A 6 7.06 -6.58 19.98
CA ILE A 6 5.75 -5.91 19.97
C ILE A 6 5.74 -4.74 18.97
N ILE A 7 6.81 -3.95 18.94
CA ILE A 7 6.95 -2.85 17.98
C ILE A 7 7.00 -3.44 16.56
N GLU A 8 7.84 -4.45 16.32
CA GLU A 8 7.91 -5.12 15.02
C GLU A 8 6.55 -5.72 14.59
N ARG A 9 5.79 -6.29 15.52
CA ARG A 9 4.47 -6.88 15.21
C ARG A 9 3.45 -5.81 14.83
N THR A 10 3.40 -4.70 15.56
CA THR A 10 2.44 -3.63 15.29
C THR A 10 2.78 -2.91 13.99
N VAL A 11 4.07 -2.63 13.78
CA VAL A 11 4.63 -2.10 12.53
C VAL A 11 4.32 -3.02 11.35
N GLY A 12 4.49 -4.33 11.53
CA GLY A 12 4.17 -5.32 10.52
C GLY A 12 2.68 -5.35 10.15
N ILE A 13 1.79 -5.11 11.10
CA ILE A 13 0.33 -5.00 10.86
C ILE A 13 0.04 -3.70 10.09
N THR A 14 0.46 -2.54 10.59
CA THR A 14 0.22 -1.24 9.95
C THR A 14 0.78 -1.19 8.53
N ARG A 15 2.00 -1.71 8.32
CA ARG A 15 2.62 -1.85 6.99
C ARG A 15 1.75 -2.66 6.04
N LYS A 16 1.25 -3.82 6.48
CA LYS A 16 0.38 -4.69 5.67
C LYS A 16 -0.96 -4.01 5.39
N THR A 17 -1.55 -3.36 6.38
CA THR A 17 -2.83 -2.65 6.26
C THR A 17 -2.74 -1.51 5.26
N LEU A 18 -1.69 -0.69 5.35
CA LEU A 18 -1.50 0.49 4.48
C LEU A 18 -0.79 0.17 3.15
N GLY A 19 -0.32 -1.07 2.96
CA GLY A 19 0.43 -1.47 1.78
C GLY A 19 1.78 -0.76 1.64
N LEU A 20 2.37 -0.31 2.76
CA LEU A 20 3.67 0.35 2.79
C LEU A 20 4.81 -0.66 2.62
N THR A 21 5.95 -0.21 2.14
CA THR A 21 7.19 -0.99 2.13
C THR A 21 7.82 -1.03 3.51
N LEU A 22 8.81 -1.91 3.69
CA LEU A 22 9.60 -1.95 4.92
C LEU A 22 10.39 -0.64 5.14
N ASN A 23 10.85 0.01 4.07
CA ASN A 23 11.65 1.23 4.16
C ASN A 23 10.78 2.45 4.48
N GLU A 24 9.66 2.64 3.78
CA GLU A 24 8.67 3.69 4.10
C GLU A 24 8.24 3.58 5.56
N MET A 25 7.88 2.36 6.00
CA MET A 25 7.47 2.14 7.39
C MET A 25 8.60 2.37 8.41
N LYS A 26 9.88 2.15 8.04
CA LYS A 26 11.02 2.44 8.93
C LYS A 26 11.22 3.94 9.13
N GLU A 27 11.09 4.71 8.06
CA GLU A 27 11.14 6.18 8.10
C GLU A 27 9.97 6.73 8.92
N ASP A 28 8.76 6.22 8.67
CA ASP A 28 7.56 6.59 9.43
C ASP A 28 7.66 6.20 10.91
N LEU A 29 8.21 5.02 11.22
CA LEU A 29 8.42 4.58 12.60
C LEU A 29 9.43 5.47 13.34
N ALA A 30 10.50 5.89 12.68
CA ALA A 30 11.48 6.80 13.27
C ALA A 30 10.83 8.15 13.60
N ALA A 31 9.97 8.67 12.71
CA ALA A 31 9.19 9.87 12.96
C ALA A 31 8.18 9.69 14.11
N LEU A 32 7.45 8.57 14.15
CA LEU A 32 6.46 8.29 15.20
C LEU A 32 7.10 8.11 16.58
N THR A 33 8.26 7.46 16.63
CA THR A 33 9.02 7.26 17.88
C THR A 33 9.50 8.60 18.46
N ALA A 34 9.78 9.59 17.61
CA ALA A 34 10.17 10.94 18.03
C ALA A 34 8.98 11.79 18.55
N CYS A 35 7.74 11.40 18.24
CA CYS A 35 6.52 12.10 18.65
C CYS A 35 5.89 11.57 19.95
N VAL A 36 6.53 10.60 20.61
CA VAL A 36 6.00 9.92 21.80
C VAL A 36 6.94 10.17 22.98
N ASP A 37 6.38 10.55 24.13
CA ASP A 37 7.16 10.90 25.32
C ASP A 37 7.91 9.68 25.90
N ASP A 38 7.24 8.51 25.93
CA ASP A 38 7.89 7.22 26.22
C ASP A 38 7.56 6.20 25.11
N PRO A 39 8.50 5.92 24.20
CA PRO A 39 8.32 4.91 23.16
C PRO A 39 8.13 3.49 23.67
N SER A 40 8.43 3.23 24.95
CA SER A 40 8.18 1.96 25.64
C SER A 40 6.74 1.84 26.14
N ASP A 41 5.99 2.95 26.22
CA ASP A 41 4.58 2.96 26.58
C ASP A 41 3.72 2.48 25.41
N ARG A 42 3.11 1.30 25.60
CA ARG A 42 2.24 0.66 24.60
C ARG A 42 1.00 1.49 24.27
N GLY A 43 0.45 2.20 25.24
CA GLY A 43 -0.72 3.06 25.05
C GLY A 43 -0.39 4.23 24.12
N GLN A 44 0.73 4.90 24.39
CA GLN A 44 1.15 6.05 23.58
C GLN A 44 1.56 5.63 22.16
N MET A 45 2.33 4.55 22.00
CA MET A 45 2.71 4.05 20.67
C MET A 45 1.50 3.60 19.84
N ARG A 46 0.51 2.97 20.49
CA ARG A 46 -0.76 2.60 19.82
C ARG A 46 -1.56 3.82 19.40
N ALA A 47 -1.59 4.87 20.24
CA ALA A 47 -2.25 6.12 19.90
C ALA A 47 -1.57 6.81 18.71
N ALA A 48 -0.23 6.89 18.70
CA ALA A 48 0.55 7.46 17.61
C ALA A 48 0.32 6.71 16.28
N LEU A 49 0.34 5.37 16.30
CA LEU A 49 0.08 4.56 15.10
C LEU A 49 -1.36 4.72 14.59
N ASN A 50 -2.35 4.82 15.48
CA ASN A 50 -3.75 5.08 15.09
C ASN A 50 -3.91 6.48 14.49
N ALA A 51 -3.23 7.49 15.05
CA ALA A 51 -3.23 8.85 14.52
C ALA A 51 -2.59 8.89 13.13
N TYR A 52 -1.44 8.26 12.96
CA TYR A 52 -0.78 8.10 11.67
C TYR A 52 -1.68 7.39 10.65
N GLU A 53 -2.34 6.29 11.03
CA GLU A 53 -3.28 5.61 10.14
C GLU A 53 -4.45 6.54 9.73
N ALA A 54 -4.95 7.37 10.65
CA ALA A 54 -6.00 8.34 10.36
C ALA A 54 -5.52 9.47 9.43
N GLU A 55 -4.32 9.99 9.64
CA GLU A 55 -3.67 10.98 8.77
C GLU A 55 -3.44 10.42 7.37
N GLN A 56 -2.89 9.21 7.26
CA GLN A 56 -2.69 8.55 5.97
C GLN A 56 -4.01 8.33 5.24
N LYS A 57 -5.08 7.95 5.95
CA LYS A 57 -6.43 7.88 5.38
C LYS A 57 -6.95 9.24 4.93
N ALA A 58 -6.70 10.31 5.69
CA ALA A 58 -7.10 11.68 5.34
C ALA A 58 -6.34 12.19 4.09
N LEU A 59 -5.08 11.79 3.93
CA LEU A 59 -4.26 12.03 2.74
C LEU A 59 -4.66 11.15 1.54
N GLY A 60 -5.71 10.33 1.68
CA GLY A 60 -6.20 9.46 0.61
C GLY A 60 -5.37 8.19 0.42
N ILE A 61 -4.37 7.93 1.27
CA ILE A 61 -3.61 6.68 1.29
C ILE A 61 -4.50 5.59 1.88
N ARG A 62 -5.32 4.99 1.02
CA ARG A 62 -6.15 3.84 1.37
C ARG A 62 -5.31 2.56 1.24
N PRO A 63 -5.63 1.52 2.04
CA PRO A 63 -5.28 0.15 1.68
C PRO A 63 -5.66 -0.06 0.22
N MET A 64 -4.73 -0.54 -0.60
CA MET A 64 -5.04 -0.87 -1.99
C MET A 64 -5.91 -2.13 -1.99
N THR A 65 -7.21 -1.94 -1.79
CA THR A 65 -8.23 -2.98 -1.92
C THR A 65 -8.54 -3.23 -3.38
N GLY A 66 -9.30 -4.29 -3.68
CA GLY A 66 -9.76 -4.55 -5.04
C GLY A 66 -10.60 -3.40 -5.63
N GLU A 67 -11.43 -2.76 -4.80
CA GLU A 67 -12.22 -1.60 -5.22
C GLU A 67 -11.32 -0.40 -5.53
N VAL A 68 -10.34 -0.12 -4.68
CA VAL A 68 -9.37 0.97 -4.90
C VAL A 68 -8.54 0.70 -6.16
N LEU A 69 -8.13 -0.56 -6.40
CA LEU A 69 -7.45 -0.95 -7.64
C LEU A 69 -8.32 -0.69 -8.87
N ARG A 70 -9.60 -1.05 -8.81
CA ARG A 70 -10.55 -0.84 -9.91
C ARG A 70 -10.73 0.65 -10.20
N ASP A 71 -10.84 1.47 -9.17
CA ASP A 71 -11.03 2.91 -9.30
C ASP A 71 -9.75 3.58 -9.82
N ALA A 72 -8.58 3.20 -9.29
CA ALA A 72 -7.27 3.64 -9.79
C ALA A 72 -7.08 3.27 -11.26
N ARG A 73 -7.46 2.06 -11.68
CA ARG A 73 -7.38 1.65 -13.08
C ARG A 73 -8.25 2.54 -13.98
N LYS A 74 -9.47 2.87 -13.55
CA LYS A 74 -10.38 3.75 -14.29
C LYS A 74 -9.83 5.17 -14.39
N GLU A 75 -9.27 5.69 -13.30
CA GLU A 75 -8.63 7.01 -13.25
C GLU A 75 -7.44 7.11 -14.22
N LEU A 76 -6.61 6.05 -14.27
CA LEU A 76 -5.51 5.93 -15.21
C LEU A 76 -5.95 5.67 -16.66
N LYS A 77 -7.27 5.48 -16.90
CA LYS A 77 -7.87 5.15 -18.20
C LYS A 77 -7.29 3.87 -18.83
N LEU A 78 -6.94 2.91 -18.00
CA LEU A 78 -6.36 1.63 -18.44
C LEU A 78 -7.42 0.51 -18.48
N THR A 79 -7.29 -0.37 -19.47
CA THR A 79 -7.97 -1.68 -19.44
C THR A 79 -7.22 -2.65 -18.52
N GLY A 80 -7.86 -3.71 -18.04
CA GLY A 80 -7.18 -4.72 -17.22
C GLY A 80 -5.99 -5.36 -17.96
N SER A 81 -6.11 -5.57 -19.27
CA SER A 81 -5.02 -6.06 -20.13
C SER A 81 -3.83 -5.10 -20.26
N GLN A 82 -4.09 -3.78 -20.18
CA GLN A 82 -3.05 -2.76 -20.23
C GLN A 82 -2.38 -2.56 -18.87
N LEU A 83 -3.15 -2.61 -17.78
CA LEU A 83 -2.62 -2.47 -16.42
C LEU A 83 -1.70 -3.63 -16.04
N ALA A 84 -2.06 -4.85 -16.45
CA ALA A 84 -1.35 -6.06 -16.06
C ALA A 84 0.17 -6.04 -16.35
N PRO A 85 0.65 -5.76 -17.57
CA PRO A 85 2.09 -5.70 -17.84
C PRO A 85 2.76 -4.57 -17.05
N LEU A 86 2.09 -3.42 -16.87
CA LEU A 86 2.62 -2.29 -16.10
C LEU A 86 2.82 -2.61 -14.62
N ILE A 87 2.09 -3.57 -14.06
CA ILE A 87 2.29 -4.04 -12.68
C ILE A 87 3.15 -5.32 -12.61
N GLY A 88 3.74 -5.76 -13.72
CA GLY A 88 4.64 -6.91 -13.76
C GLY A 88 3.97 -8.28 -13.95
N LEU A 89 2.67 -8.31 -14.29
CA LEU A 89 2.02 -9.57 -14.66
C LEU A 89 2.43 -9.97 -16.08
N LYS A 90 2.81 -11.24 -16.25
CA LYS A 90 3.15 -11.79 -17.56
C LYS A 90 1.93 -11.76 -18.49
N PRO A 91 2.10 -11.37 -19.77
CA PRO A 91 1.04 -11.48 -20.76
C PRO A 91 0.55 -12.93 -20.87
N SER A 92 -0.75 -13.14 -20.67
CA SER A 92 -1.38 -14.45 -20.81
C SER A 92 -2.85 -14.30 -21.21
N ALA A 93 -3.46 -15.36 -21.73
CA ALA A 93 -4.89 -15.38 -22.04
C ALA A 93 -5.77 -15.11 -20.80
N SER A 94 -5.28 -15.44 -19.60
CA SER A 94 -5.99 -15.29 -18.32
C SER A 94 -5.73 -13.96 -17.61
N VAL A 95 -4.91 -13.07 -18.18
CA VAL A 95 -4.45 -11.86 -17.48
C VAL A 95 -5.60 -10.91 -17.10
N ARG A 96 -6.62 -10.79 -17.97
CA ARG A 96 -7.83 -10.00 -17.69
C ARG A 96 -8.62 -10.58 -16.52
N SER A 97 -8.71 -11.92 -16.45
CA SER A 97 -9.35 -12.60 -15.33
C SER A 97 -8.58 -12.37 -14.04
N HIS A 98 -7.25 -12.44 -14.08
CA HIS A 98 -6.39 -12.18 -12.92
C HIS A 98 -6.63 -10.78 -12.32
N ILE A 99 -6.61 -9.74 -13.16
CA ILE A 99 -6.93 -8.37 -12.72
C ILE A 99 -8.34 -8.28 -12.15
N SER A 100 -9.33 -8.90 -12.81
CA SER A 100 -10.71 -8.93 -12.29
C SER A 100 -10.80 -9.61 -10.91
N GLN A 101 -10.09 -10.72 -10.68
CA GLN A 101 -10.05 -11.38 -9.37
C GLN A 101 -9.37 -10.50 -8.30
N MET A 102 -8.35 -9.73 -8.67
CA MET A 102 -7.74 -8.73 -7.78
C MET A 102 -8.71 -7.60 -7.45
N GLU A 103 -9.44 -7.08 -8.45
CA GLU A 103 -10.45 -6.03 -8.28
C GLU A 103 -11.65 -6.48 -7.42
N LEU A 104 -11.99 -7.76 -7.47
CA LEU A 104 -13.01 -8.38 -6.62
C LEU A 104 -12.49 -8.71 -5.20
N GLY A 105 -11.19 -8.50 -4.93
CA GLY A 105 -10.56 -8.83 -3.66
C GLY A 105 -10.39 -10.34 -3.40
N ARG A 106 -10.59 -11.18 -4.43
CA ARG A 106 -10.43 -12.63 -4.34
C ARG A 106 -8.96 -13.07 -4.36
N ILE A 107 -8.11 -12.26 -4.98
CA ILE A 107 -6.65 -12.42 -4.97
C ILE A 107 -6.03 -11.22 -4.25
N PRO A 108 -5.10 -11.44 -3.31
CA PRO A 108 -4.44 -10.35 -2.61
C PRO A 108 -3.57 -9.53 -3.55
N ILE A 109 -3.66 -8.20 -3.42
CA ILE A 109 -2.80 -7.27 -4.15
C ILE A 109 -1.45 -7.20 -3.44
N GLN A 110 -0.40 -7.68 -4.10
CA GLN A 110 0.94 -7.68 -3.52
C GLN A 110 1.51 -6.26 -3.40
N ALA A 111 2.40 -6.05 -2.42
CA ALA A 111 2.97 -4.73 -2.13
C ALA A 111 3.65 -4.07 -3.34
N HIS A 112 4.32 -4.85 -4.20
CA HIS A 112 4.96 -4.29 -5.39
C HIS A 112 3.95 -3.74 -6.41
N HIS A 113 2.78 -4.40 -6.58
CA HIS A 113 1.68 -3.86 -7.39
C HIS A 113 1.20 -2.52 -6.84
N VAL A 114 1.00 -2.44 -5.51
CA VAL A 114 0.53 -1.22 -4.83
C VAL A 114 1.45 -0.04 -5.12
N ARG A 115 2.77 -0.24 -5.03
CA ARG A 115 3.77 0.79 -5.30
C ARG A 115 3.68 1.31 -6.74
N LEU A 116 3.60 0.41 -7.72
CA LEU A 116 3.51 0.79 -9.12
C LEU A 116 2.23 1.58 -9.40
N ILE A 117 1.09 1.12 -8.89
CA ILE A 117 -0.19 1.82 -9.04
C ILE A 117 -0.13 3.21 -8.40
N ARG A 118 0.43 3.34 -7.19
CA ARG A 118 0.60 4.64 -6.54
C ARG A 118 1.52 5.57 -7.32
N ALA A 119 2.63 5.08 -7.85
CA ALA A 119 3.51 5.86 -8.72
C ALA A 119 2.75 6.34 -9.96
N TYR A 120 1.91 5.49 -10.55
CA TYR A 120 1.08 5.89 -11.69
C TYR A 120 0.04 6.94 -11.31
N LEU A 121 -0.60 6.83 -10.14
CA LEU A 121 -1.51 7.87 -9.66
C LEU A 121 -0.78 9.20 -9.37
N SER A 122 0.49 9.17 -8.96
CA SER A 122 1.29 10.40 -8.77
C SER A 122 1.84 11.01 -10.07
N GLY A 123 1.53 10.42 -11.22
CA GLY A 123 1.90 10.95 -12.55
C GLY A 123 3.14 10.31 -13.18
N TYR A 124 3.79 9.33 -12.54
CA TYR A 124 4.88 8.59 -13.17
C TYR A 124 4.36 7.75 -14.36
N ARG A 125 5.02 7.82 -15.52
CA ARG A 125 4.66 7.07 -16.73
C ARG A 125 5.92 6.42 -17.32
N PRO A 126 6.07 5.09 -17.29
CA PRO A 126 7.18 4.41 -17.92
C PRO A 126 7.13 4.49 -19.46
N HIS A 127 8.23 4.13 -20.12
CA HIS A 127 8.37 4.23 -21.58
C HIS A 127 7.36 3.37 -22.35
N ASP A 128 6.94 2.25 -21.78
CA ASP A 128 5.96 1.31 -22.33
C ASP A 128 4.51 1.68 -21.99
N TRP A 129 4.24 2.93 -21.55
CA TRP A 129 2.89 3.36 -21.21
C TRP A 129 1.95 3.26 -22.42
N PRO A 130 0.76 2.64 -22.27
CA PRO A 130 -0.22 2.52 -23.33
C PRO A 130 -0.69 3.90 -23.83
N LYS A 131 -0.70 4.06 -25.16
CA LYS A 131 -1.25 5.26 -25.83
C LYS A 131 -2.76 5.13 -26.05
#